data_AF-E6RFY7-F1
#
_entry.id   AF-E6RFY7-F1
#
_cell.length_a   1.000
_cell.length_b   1.000
_cell.length_c   1.000
_cell.angle_alpha   90.00
_cell.angle_beta   90.00
_cell.angle_gamma   90.00
#
_symmetry.space_group_name_H-M   'P 1'
#
loop_
_entity.id
_entity.type
_entity.pdbx_description
1 polymer ?
#
loop_
_entity_poly.entity_id
_entity_poly.type
_entity_poly.pdbx_seq_one_letter_code
_entity_poly.pdbx_strand_id
1 'polypeptide(L)'
;MPSETPAPLEITPALLVGFEPERILSESTMTGSTFIFGTLAGQQAIIHVQKTVMVGKDAEDALKLLENVKLLLENAPYYSAHVWTKADPSNPDYIVKIICPATADHIKKYSIQERYVVRETAEVYEQLVRPYIEEMSISKIGWVFEILEGRKEAERVYYRSEGDDGFVILPDLKWDETTENALYLTCLVQDRSIKSLRDLKPSHIPLLKNIREKAAAEANRRFGVDAGKLRLFVHYHPTYYHFHVHIVHIRHDNLFGQVAGQAHLLDDLISLLELSPADGPSLLARKSFTYTLGVEHRLFPLMLKAGAVLGSPITITDAEAKAEPISATPVNPAVSTPSLGAAEPATDLEVPEAKRPRI
;
A
#
# COMPACT_ATOMS: atom_id res chain seq x y z
N MET A 1 -19.30 36.12 -6.06
CA MET A 1 -20.27 35.52 -5.12
C MET A 1 -19.54 35.36 -3.80
N PRO A 2 -20.02 35.92 -2.68
CA PRO A 2 -19.35 35.71 -1.40
C PRO A 2 -19.43 34.21 -1.09
N SER A 3 -18.29 33.57 -0.82
CA SER A 3 -18.30 32.22 -0.25
C SER A 3 -18.81 32.34 1.18
N GLU A 4 -20.12 32.19 1.38
CA GLU A 4 -20.67 31.98 2.72
C GLU A 4 -20.02 30.72 3.27
N THR A 5 -19.23 30.87 4.33
CA THR A 5 -18.71 29.75 5.08
C THR A 5 -19.91 28.93 5.56
N PRO A 6 -20.00 27.63 5.25
CA PRO A 6 -21.12 26.81 5.66
C PRO A 6 -21.29 26.89 7.19
N ALA A 7 -22.54 27.00 7.66
CA ALA A 7 -22.82 26.93 9.08
C ALA A 7 -22.31 25.59 9.65
N PRO A 8 -21.75 25.58 10.87
CA PRO A 8 -21.27 24.34 11.49
C PRO A 8 -22.41 23.33 11.63
N LEU A 9 -22.15 22.10 11.20
CA LEU A 9 -23.07 20.97 11.34
C LEU A 9 -23.01 20.42 12.76
N GLU A 10 -24.16 20.33 13.42
CA GLU A 10 -24.27 19.61 14.69
C GLU A 10 -24.44 18.10 14.41
N ILE A 11 -23.39 17.32 14.71
CA ILE A 11 -23.39 15.90 14.40
C ILE A 11 -24.22 15.13 15.43
N THR A 12 -25.39 14.67 15.01
CA THR A 12 -26.32 13.86 15.81
C THR A 12 -26.67 12.56 15.10
N PRO A 13 -27.14 11.52 15.83
CA PRO A 13 -27.63 10.30 15.18
C PRO A 13 -28.72 10.57 14.14
N ALA A 14 -29.66 11.47 14.43
CA ALA A 14 -30.74 11.82 13.51
C ALA A 14 -30.21 12.45 12.21
N LEU A 15 -29.20 13.32 12.30
CA LEU A 15 -28.56 13.91 11.12
C LEU A 15 -27.92 12.82 10.25
N LEU A 16 -27.13 11.91 10.85
CA LEU A 16 -26.43 10.86 10.10
C LEU A 16 -27.36 9.82 9.49
N VAL A 17 -28.46 9.49 10.17
CA VAL A 17 -29.52 8.63 9.61
C VAL A 17 -30.20 9.29 8.40
N GLY A 18 -30.24 10.62 8.36
CA GLY A 18 -30.73 11.38 7.20
C GLY A 18 -29.73 11.50 6.05
N PHE A 19 -28.57 10.84 6.11
CA PHE A 19 -27.66 10.76 4.97
C PHE A 19 -28.26 9.91 3.85
N GLU A 20 -28.30 10.45 2.65
CA GLU A 20 -28.76 9.77 1.44
C GLU A 20 -27.53 9.30 0.65
N PRO A 21 -27.08 8.04 0.80
CA PRO A 21 -25.91 7.54 0.10
C PRO A 21 -26.19 7.39 -1.40
N GLU A 22 -25.26 7.87 -2.22
CA GLU A 22 -25.33 7.76 -3.69
C GLU A 22 -24.39 6.66 -4.20
N ARG A 23 -23.12 6.63 -3.75
CA ARG A 23 -22.14 5.60 -4.16
C ARG A 23 -20.97 5.45 -3.20
N ILE A 24 -20.30 4.29 -3.26
CA ILE A 24 -19.02 4.07 -2.61
C ILE A 24 -17.92 4.77 -3.42
N LEU A 25 -17.08 5.57 -2.75
CA LEU A 25 -15.90 6.19 -3.34
C LEU A 25 -14.70 5.24 -3.28
N SER A 26 -14.40 4.70 -2.10
CA SER A 26 -13.32 3.71 -1.88
C SER A 26 -13.56 2.90 -0.62
N GLU A 27 -12.98 1.70 -0.58
CA GLU A 27 -13.07 0.79 0.57
C GLU A 27 -11.74 0.06 0.81
N SER A 28 -11.52 -0.34 2.06
CA SER A 28 -10.37 -1.13 2.50
C SER A 28 -10.85 -2.23 3.43
N THR A 29 -10.78 -3.47 2.94
CA THR A 29 -11.09 -4.67 3.72
C THR A 29 -10.07 -4.90 4.85
N MET A 30 -8.84 -4.42 4.67
CA MET A 30 -7.77 -4.53 5.67
C MET A 30 -8.04 -3.65 6.90
N THR A 31 -8.58 -2.45 6.70
CA THR A 31 -8.83 -1.49 7.80
C THR A 31 -10.31 -1.39 8.17
N GLY A 32 -11.19 -2.12 7.48
CA GLY A 32 -12.64 -2.03 7.67
C GLY A 32 -13.19 -0.63 7.41
N SER A 33 -12.64 0.07 6.42
CA SER A 33 -12.87 1.49 6.14
C SER A 33 -13.58 1.69 4.80
N THR A 34 -14.60 2.55 4.76
CA THR A 34 -15.38 2.87 3.55
C THR A 34 -15.67 4.37 3.46
N PHE A 35 -15.38 4.98 2.32
CA PHE A 35 -15.78 6.35 1.99
C PHE A 35 -17.02 6.33 1.11
N ILE A 36 -18.10 6.97 1.56
CA ILE A 36 -19.41 6.97 0.92
C ILE A 36 -19.73 8.40 0.50
N PHE A 37 -20.08 8.59 -0.77
CA PHE A 37 -20.56 9.86 -1.29
C PHE A 37 -22.08 9.87 -1.34
N GLY A 38 -22.68 11.02 -1.05
CA GLY A 38 -24.12 11.20 -1.12
C GLY A 38 -24.53 12.61 -0.72
N THR A 39 -25.76 12.74 -0.23
CA THR A 39 -26.32 14.01 0.21
C THR A 39 -26.64 13.99 1.70
N LEU A 40 -26.21 15.02 2.43
CA LEU A 40 -26.49 15.23 3.86
C LEU A 40 -27.06 16.63 4.05
N ALA A 41 -28.27 16.73 4.63
CA ALA A 41 -28.95 18.00 4.87
C ALA A 41 -29.01 18.91 3.61
N GLY A 42 -29.32 18.31 2.46
CA GLY A 42 -29.44 19.01 1.16
C GLY A 42 -28.12 19.43 0.52
N GLN A 43 -26.97 19.05 1.10
CA GLN A 43 -25.64 19.34 0.56
C GLN A 43 -24.90 18.06 0.20
N GLN A 44 -24.07 18.12 -0.84
CA GLN A 44 -23.20 17.02 -1.21
C GLN A 44 -22.24 16.73 -0.06
N ALA A 45 -22.03 15.46 0.28
CA ALA A 45 -21.26 15.04 1.43
C ALA A 45 -20.48 13.75 1.18
N ILE A 46 -19.39 13.58 1.91
CA ILE A 46 -18.65 12.32 2.02
C ILE A 46 -18.68 11.89 3.48
N ILE A 47 -19.15 10.68 3.74
CA ILE A 47 -19.08 10.04 5.05
C ILE A 47 -18.09 8.88 4.97
N HIS A 48 -17.03 8.98 5.75
CA HIS A 48 -16.08 7.90 6.01
C HIS A 48 -16.55 7.12 7.23
N VAL A 49 -16.74 5.81 7.07
CA VAL A 49 -17.08 4.90 8.16
C VAL A 49 -15.97 3.87 8.29
N GLN A 50 -15.44 3.70 9.50
CA GLN A 50 -14.38 2.74 9.78
C GLN A 50 -14.68 1.97 11.07
N LYS A 51 -14.48 0.66 11.08
CA LYS A 51 -14.46 -0.14 12.31
C LYS A 51 -13.36 0.34 13.26
N THR A 52 -13.66 0.51 14.54
CA THR A 52 -12.64 0.81 15.55
C THR A 52 -11.60 -0.32 15.61
N VAL A 53 -10.33 0.05 15.66
CA VAL A 53 -9.22 -0.91 15.72
C VAL A 53 -9.17 -1.55 17.10
N MET A 54 -9.10 -2.88 17.14
CA MET A 54 -9.08 -3.65 18.39
C MET A 54 -7.69 -4.24 18.60
N VAL A 55 -6.94 -3.71 19.57
CA VAL A 55 -5.55 -4.11 19.85
C VAL A 55 -5.30 -4.19 21.36
N GLY A 56 -4.40 -5.09 21.76
CA GLY A 56 -3.98 -5.22 23.15
C GLY A 56 -5.14 -5.50 24.10
N LYS A 57 -5.29 -4.66 25.14
CA LYS A 57 -6.25 -4.88 26.22
C LYS A 57 -7.71 -4.81 25.75
N ASP A 58 -7.99 -3.95 24.77
CA ASP A 58 -9.34 -3.79 24.21
C ASP A 58 -9.84 -5.09 23.57
N ALA A 59 -8.93 -5.87 22.97
CA ALA A 59 -9.25 -7.18 22.40
C ALA A 59 -9.62 -8.20 23.48
N GLU A 60 -8.92 -8.18 24.62
CA GLU A 60 -9.25 -9.06 25.76
C GLU A 60 -10.58 -8.69 26.40
N ASP A 61 -10.86 -7.39 26.51
CA ASP A 61 -12.07 -6.89 27.17
C ASP A 61 -13.30 -7.10 26.29
N ALA A 62 -13.17 -7.00 24.95
CA ALA A 62 -14.24 -7.31 24.01
C ALA A 62 -14.80 -8.73 24.18
N LEU A 63 -13.96 -9.71 24.52
CA LEU A 63 -14.40 -11.10 24.77
C LEU A 63 -15.33 -11.24 25.98
N LYS A 64 -15.27 -10.30 26.93
CA LYS A 64 -16.15 -10.29 28.11
C LYS A 64 -17.53 -9.70 27.82
N LEU A 65 -17.65 -9.02 26.68
CA LEU A 65 -18.86 -8.32 26.26
C LEU A 65 -19.65 -9.08 25.20
N LEU A 66 -19.27 -10.33 24.88
CA LEU A 66 -19.94 -11.13 23.88
C LEU A 66 -21.42 -11.37 24.24
N GLU A 67 -22.30 -11.08 23.29
CA GLU A 67 -23.74 -11.30 23.37
C GLU A 67 -24.19 -12.46 22.48
N ASN A 68 -23.62 -12.55 21.27
CA ASN A 68 -24.01 -13.58 20.30
C ASN A 68 -22.79 -14.14 19.57
N VAL A 69 -22.88 -15.39 19.17
CA VAL A 69 -21.84 -16.12 18.43
C VAL A 69 -22.49 -16.95 17.34
N LYS A 70 -21.99 -16.79 16.11
CA LYS A 70 -22.35 -17.64 14.97
C LYS A 70 -21.10 -18.37 14.51
N LEU A 71 -21.07 -19.68 14.79
CA LEU A 71 -20.01 -20.56 14.32
C LEU A 71 -20.01 -20.65 12.78
N LEU A 72 -18.82 -20.60 12.18
CA LEU A 72 -18.60 -20.70 10.74
C LEU A 72 -17.78 -21.94 10.36
N LEU A 73 -16.79 -22.29 11.18
CA LEU A 73 -15.94 -23.46 10.99
C LEU A 73 -15.72 -24.17 12.33
N GLU A 74 -15.85 -25.49 12.30
CA GLU A 74 -15.39 -26.39 13.34
C GLU A 74 -14.56 -27.49 12.70
N ASN A 75 -13.27 -27.48 13.00
CA ASN A 75 -12.31 -28.51 12.61
C ASN A 75 -11.20 -28.58 13.66
N ALA A 76 -11.46 -29.26 14.77
CA ALA A 76 -10.55 -29.29 15.92
C ALA A 76 -9.09 -29.55 15.50
N PRO A 77 -8.12 -28.71 15.92
CA PRO A 77 -8.22 -27.67 16.96
C PRO A 77 -8.67 -26.27 16.46
N TYR A 78 -9.09 -26.13 15.20
CA TYR A 78 -9.40 -24.85 14.57
C TYR A 78 -10.90 -24.54 14.56
N TYR A 79 -11.26 -23.33 15.01
CA TYR A 79 -12.63 -22.82 15.02
C TYR A 79 -12.66 -21.40 14.45
N SER A 80 -13.72 -21.05 13.75
CA SER A 80 -13.98 -19.66 13.35
C SER A 80 -15.44 -19.31 13.56
N ALA A 81 -15.70 -18.08 14.01
CA ALA A 81 -17.04 -17.60 14.31
C ALA A 81 -17.14 -16.09 14.03
N HIS A 82 -18.33 -15.63 13.70
CA HIS A 82 -18.70 -14.22 13.87
C HIS A 82 -19.23 -14.02 15.29
N VAL A 83 -18.86 -12.90 15.90
CA VAL A 83 -19.25 -12.56 17.26
C VAL A 83 -19.81 -11.15 17.32
N TRP A 84 -20.76 -10.94 18.21
CA TRP A 84 -21.38 -9.64 18.47
C TRP A 84 -21.21 -9.31 19.94
N THR A 85 -20.80 -8.08 20.23
CA THR A 85 -20.62 -7.54 21.57
C THR A 85 -21.82 -6.69 21.96
N LYS A 86 -22.09 -6.60 23.27
CA LYS A 86 -22.97 -5.57 23.82
C LYS A 86 -22.36 -4.19 23.58
N ALA A 87 -23.22 -3.18 23.46
CA ALA A 87 -22.77 -1.80 23.33
C ALA A 87 -21.94 -1.36 24.55
N ASP A 88 -20.74 -0.85 24.29
CA ASP A 88 -19.84 -0.29 25.30
C ASP A 88 -19.67 1.23 25.06
N PRO A 89 -20.26 2.10 25.91
CA PRO A 89 -20.10 3.54 25.77
C PRO A 89 -18.66 4.04 25.86
N SER A 90 -17.74 3.25 26.44
CA SER A 90 -16.32 3.59 26.54
C SER A 90 -15.51 3.16 25.32
N ASN A 91 -16.06 2.30 24.46
CA ASN A 91 -15.36 1.80 23.28
C ASN A 91 -16.28 1.81 22.05
N PRO A 92 -16.17 2.82 21.16
CA PRO A 92 -17.07 2.97 20.03
C PRO A 92 -16.89 1.84 19.00
N ASP A 93 -17.97 1.36 18.38
CA ASP A 93 -17.89 0.34 17.33
C ASP A 93 -17.29 0.86 16.02
N TYR A 94 -17.58 2.12 15.70
CA TYR A 94 -17.19 2.77 14.46
C TYR A 94 -16.66 4.18 14.69
N ILE A 95 -15.70 4.58 13.87
CA ILE A 95 -15.19 5.94 13.72
C ILE A 95 -15.80 6.51 12.45
N VAL A 96 -16.41 7.70 12.56
CA VAL A 96 -17.04 8.39 11.44
C VAL A 96 -16.35 9.73 11.19
N LYS A 97 -16.02 10.04 9.93
CA LYS A 97 -15.54 11.37 9.51
C LYS A 97 -16.43 11.90 8.39
N ILE A 98 -16.72 13.20 8.42
CA ILE A 98 -17.72 13.82 7.54
C ILE A 98 -17.08 15.01 6.83
N ILE A 99 -17.31 15.08 5.52
CA ILE A 99 -16.97 16.22 4.68
C ILE A 99 -18.27 16.73 4.09
N CYS A 100 -18.76 17.88 4.53
CA CYS A 100 -19.99 18.49 4.03
C CYS A 100 -19.91 20.02 4.16
N PRO A 101 -20.07 20.80 3.08
CA PRO A 101 -20.25 20.34 1.71
C PRO A 101 -18.96 19.73 1.11
N ALA A 102 -19.11 18.63 0.37
CA ALA A 102 -18.05 18.01 -0.40
C ALA A 102 -17.91 18.71 -1.77
N THR A 103 -16.67 18.98 -2.18
CA THR A 103 -16.35 19.55 -3.49
C THR A 103 -15.94 18.45 -4.46
N ALA A 104 -15.85 18.78 -5.75
CA ALA A 104 -15.31 17.87 -6.76
C ALA A 104 -13.90 17.35 -6.40
N ASP A 105 -13.04 18.19 -5.82
CA ASP A 105 -11.70 17.80 -5.38
C ASP A 105 -11.73 16.81 -4.21
N HIS A 106 -12.65 17.00 -3.24
CA HIS A 106 -12.85 16.03 -2.17
C HIS A 106 -13.29 14.68 -2.75
N ILE A 107 -14.31 14.69 -3.62
CA ILE A 107 -14.83 13.47 -4.24
C ILE A 107 -13.73 12.73 -5.00
N LYS A 108 -12.96 13.46 -5.82
CA LYS A 108 -11.82 12.91 -6.55
C LYS A 108 -10.78 12.30 -5.62
N LYS A 109 -10.41 12.99 -4.54
CA LYS A 109 -9.39 12.53 -3.57
C LYS A 109 -9.77 11.22 -2.88
N TYR A 110 -11.04 11.04 -2.55
CA TYR A 110 -11.51 9.85 -1.83
C TYR A 110 -12.06 8.75 -2.75
N SER A 111 -12.19 9.01 -4.06
CA SER A 111 -12.55 7.99 -5.05
C SER A 111 -11.39 7.03 -5.30
N ILE A 112 -11.70 5.75 -5.44
CA ILE A 112 -10.74 4.75 -5.92
C ILE A 112 -10.42 5.05 -7.37
N GLN A 113 -9.13 5.17 -7.66
CA GLN A 113 -8.66 5.26 -9.03
C GLN A 113 -8.53 3.84 -9.57
N GLU A 114 -9.16 3.54 -10.71
CA GLU A 114 -8.97 2.25 -11.39
C GLU A 114 -7.49 2.09 -11.76
N ARG A 115 -6.94 0.90 -11.51
CA ARG A 115 -5.54 0.56 -11.76
C ARG A 115 -5.43 -0.70 -12.58
N TYR A 116 -4.44 -0.69 -13.47
CA TYR A 116 -4.11 -1.84 -14.30
C TYR A 116 -2.66 -2.25 -14.11
N VAL A 117 -2.41 -3.54 -14.31
CA VAL A 117 -1.05 -4.06 -14.38
C VAL A 117 -0.48 -3.73 -15.76
N VAL A 118 0.73 -3.18 -15.77
CA VAL A 118 1.49 -2.83 -16.97
C VAL A 118 2.75 -3.68 -17.00
N ARG A 119 3.11 -4.18 -18.18
CA ARG A 119 4.37 -4.85 -18.45
C ARG A 119 5.20 -4.02 -19.41
N GLU A 120 6.16 -3.29 -18.86
CA GLU A 120 7.06 -2.40 -19.59
C GLU A 120 8.33 -3.15 -19.99
N THR A 121 8.55 -3.36 -21.29
CA THR A 121 9.81 -3.91 -21.81
C THR A 121 10.91 -2.85 -21.86
N ALA A 122 12.16 -3.24 -22.20
CA ALA A 122 13.23 -2.27 -22.40
C ALA A 122 12.91 -1.32 -23.56
N GLU A 123 12.32 -1.83 -24.63
CA GLU A 123 11.94 -1.05 -25.81
C GLU A 123 10.84 -0.03 -25.48
N VAL A 124 9.81 -0.45 -24.73
CA VAL A 124 8.75 0.46 -24.26
C VAL A 124 9.33 1.55 -23.35
N TYR A 125 10.27 1.19 -22.48
CA TYR A 125 10.95 2.15 -21.62
C TYR A 125 11.68 3.21 -22.45
N GLU A 126 12.53 2.80 -23.39
CA GLU A 126 13.33 3.70 -24.22
C GLU A 126 12.45 4.61 -25.10
N GLN A 127 11.36 4.09 -25.65
CA GLN A 127 10.52 4.83 -26.59
C GLN A 127 9.51 5.77 -25.91
N LEU A 128 9.04 5.45 -24.70
CA LEU A 128 7.92 6.16 -24.08
C LEU A 128 8.26 6.70 -22.70
N VAL A 129 8.88 5.89 -21.85
CA VAL A 129 9.06 6.21 -20.44
C VAL A 129 10.24 7.13 -20.22
N ARG A 130 11.37 6.87 -20.88
CA ARG A 130 12.53 7.75 -20.84
C ARG A 130 12.16 9.16 -21.33
N PRO A 131 11.52 9.36 -22.51
CA PRO A 131 11.04 10.67 -22.92
C PRO A 131 10.11 11.33 -21.91
N TYR A 132 9.16 10.57 -21.34
CA TYR A 132 8.26 11.07 -20.30
C TYR A 132 9.01 11.59 -19.05
N ILE A 133 10.08 10.89 -18.63
CA ILE A 133 10.92 11.30 -17.50
C ILE A 133 11.71 12.56 -17.87
N GLU A 134 12.29 12.61 -19.07
CA GLU A 134 13.11 13.73 -19.56
C GLU A 134 12.30 15.01 -19.78
N GLU A 135 11.01 14.89 -20.15
CA GLU A 135 10.07 16.02 -20.25
C GLU A 135 9.67 16.60 -18.88
N MET A 136 9.97 15.92 -17.77
CA MET A 136 9.62 16.45 -16.45
C MET A 136 10.47 17.65 -16.09
N SER A 137 9.79 18.75 -15.74
CA SER A 137 10.47 19.92 -15.18
C SER A 137 11.24 19.56 -13.92
N ILE A 138 12.52 19.92 -13.91
CA ILE A 138 13.43 19.83 -12.76
C ILE A 138 12.84 20.51 -11.52
N SER A 139 12.03 21.57 -11.70
CA SER A 139 11.39 22.27 -10.58
C SER A 139 10.52 21.35 -9.70
N LYS A 140 9.97 20.25 -10.24
CA LYS A 140 9.18 19.27 -9.47
C LYS A 140 10.01 18.51 -8.43
N ILE A 141 11.32 18.43 -8.62
CA ILE A 141 12.26 17.76 -7.72
C ILE A 141 13.23 18.73 -7.04
N GLY A 142 13.00 20.04 -7.14
CA GLY A 142 13.88 21.06 -6.56
C GLY A 142 14.07 20.91 -5.04
N TRP A 143 13.04 20.44 -4.32
CA TRP A 143 13.11 20.16 -2.89
C TRP A 143 14.16 19.10 -2.54
N VAL A 144 14.36 18.09 -3.41
CA VAL A 144 15.40 17.06 -3.23
C VAL A 144 16.78 17.72 -3.26
N PHE A 145 17.01 18.62 -4.21
CA PHE A 145 18.30 19.30 -4.35
C PHE A 145 18.57 20.25 -3.18
N GLU A 146 17.55 20.93 -2.68
CA GLU A 146 17.67 21.75 -1.48
C GLU A 146 18.09 20.94 -0.25
N ILE A 147 17.61 19.71 -0.09
CA ILE A 147 18.06 18.79 0.98
C ILE A 147 19.51 18.34 0.73
N LEU A 148 19.82 17.88 -0.48
CA LEU A 148 21.16 17.44 -0.86
C LEU A 148 22.20 18.55 -0.68
N GLU A 149 21.85 19.80 -0.96
CA GLU A 149 22.71 20.98 -0.82
C GLU A 149 22.67 21.59 0.59
N GLY A 150 21.93 20.98 1.53
CA GLY A 150 21.88 21.41 2.94
C GLY A 150 21.12 22.71 3.19
N ARG A 151 20.29 23.15 2.23
CA ARG A 151 19.44 24.34 2.36
C ARG A 151 18.09 24.07 3.02
N LYS A 152 17.63 22.81 3.02
CA LYS A 152 16.40 22.37 3.70
C LYS A 152 16.65 21.10 4.50
N GLU A 153 15.94 21.00 5.63
CA GLU A 153 15.93 19.83 6.53
C GLU A 153 17.32 19.38 7.00
N ALA A 154 18.31 20.29 6.98
CA ALA A 154 19.70 19.97 7.31
C ALA A 154 19.84 19.45 8.74
N GLU A 155 19.01 19.95 9.66
CA GLU A 155 18.91 19.53 11.05
C GLU A 155 18.30 18.13 11.24
N ARG A 156 17.54 17.64 10.25
CA ARG A 156 16.93 16.30 10.25
C ARG A 156 17.82 15.24 9.64
N VAL A 157 18.94 15.62 9.03
CA VAL A 157 19.86 14.70 8.38
C VAL A 157 20.55 13.81 9.41
N TYR A 158 20.43 12.51 9.23
CA TYR A 158 21.05 11.51 10.09
C TYR A 158 22.44 11.12 9.62
N TYR A 159 22.64 11.06 8.31
CA TYR A 159 23.92 10.78 7.66
C TYR A 159 24.05 11.59 6.39
N ARG A 160 25.28 12.03 6.09
CA ARG A 160 25.65 12.75 4.87
C ARG A 160 27.03 12.31 4.39
N SER A 161 27.13 12.07 3.09
CA SER A 161 28.39 11.96 2.36
C SER A 161 28.33 12.78 1.06
N GLU A 162 29.50 13.25 0.64
CA GLU A 162 29.67 14.10 -0.53
C GLU A 162 30.33 13.34 -1.69
N GLY A 163 30.29 13.90 -2.90
CA GLY A 163 30.82 13.30 -4.12
C GLY A 163 29.80 12.44 -4.88
N ASP A 164 30.23 11.84 -5.99
CA ASP A 164 29.35 11.11 -6.91
C ASP A 164 28.72 9.86 -6.27
N ASP A 165 29.44 9.17 -5.38
CA ASP A 165 28.93 8.07 -4.54
C ASP A 165 28.39 8.55 -3.17
N GLY A 166 28.14 9.85 -3.04
CA GLY A 166 27.60 10.46 -1.83
C GLY A 166 26.09 10.28 -1.71
N PHE A 167 25.56 10.37 -0.49
CA PHE A 167 24.12 10.33 -0.21
C PHE A 167 23.77 10.95 1.14
N VAL A 168 22.48 11.21 1.33
CA VAL A 168 21.90 11.73 2.58
C VAL A 168 20.85 10.74 3.08
N ILE A 169 20.87 10.42 4.38
CA ILE A 169 19.79 9.67 5.07
C ILE A 169 19.08 10.62 6.03
N LEU A 170 17.75 10.64 5.99
CA LEU A 170 16.89 11.43 6.86
C LEU A 170 15.54 10.74 7.06
N PRO A 171 14.77 11.12 8.10
CA PRO A 171 13.38 10.64 8.28
C PRO A 171 12.50 10.97 7.09
N ASP A 172 11.67 10.01 6.66
CA ASP A 172 10.64 10.26 5.65
C ASP A 172 9.47 11.04 6.27
N LEU A 173 8.81 11.88 5.48
CA LEU A 173 7.63 12.65 5.88
C LEU A 173 6.48 11.80 6.44
N LYS A 174 6.46 10.49 6.15
CA LYS A 174 5.45 9.54 6.63
C LYS A 174 5.65 9.11 8.08
N TRP A 175 6.80 9.40 8.69
CA TRP A 175 7.10 9.01 10.06
C TRP A 175 7.18 10.22 10.97
N ASP A 176 6.53 10.11 12.12
CA ASP A 176 6.48 11.12 13.18
C ASP A 176 7.63 11.00 14.17
N GLU A 177 8.55 10.05 13.97
CA GLU A 177 9.71 9.79 14.81
C GLU A 177 9.34 9.32 16.24
N THR A 178 8.09 8.88 16.47
CA THR A 178 7.62 8.45 17.81
C THR A 178 7.72 6.94 18.02
N THR A 179 7.23 6.16 17.06
CA THR A 179 7.04 4.72 17.23
C THR A 179 8.09 3.95 16.42
N GLU A 180 8.89 3.10 17.09
CA GLU A 180 9.95 2.29 16.44
C GLU A 180 9.39 1.39 15.33
N ASN A 181 8.24 0.75 15.55
CA ASN A 181 7.63 -0.10 14.54
C ASN A 181 7.20 0.69 13.28
N ALA A 182 7.00 2.00 13.41
CA ALA A 182 6.67 2.91 12.30
C ALA A 182 7.92 3.56 11.68
N LEU A 183 9.14 3.17 12.07
CA LEU A 183 10.38 3.74 11.53
C LEU A 183 10.37 3.71 10.01
N TYR A 184 10.58 4.91 9.44
CA TYR A 184 10.67 5.14 8.02
C TYR A 184 11.71 6.22 7.76
N LEU A 185 12.85 5.83 7.17
CA LEU A 185 13.86 6.73 6.66
C LEU A 185 13.88 6.69 5.13
N THR A 186 14.38 7.75 4.52
CA THR A 186 14.69 7.81 3.10
C THR A 186 16.17 8.12 2.90
N CYS A 187 16.76 7.53 1.87
CA CYS A 187 18.11 7.82 1.41
C CYS A 187 18.03 8.50 0.04
N LEU A 188 18.68 9.65 -0.12
CA LEU A 188 18.75 10.43 -1.36
C LEU A 188 20.21 10.46 -1.85
N VAL A 189 20.48 9.97 -3.06
CA VAL A 189 21.85 9.97 -3.61
C VAL A 189 22.24 11.34 -4.15
N GLN A 190 23.54 11.66 -4.15
CA GLN A 190 24.05 12.92 -4.68
C GLN A 190 24.03 12.95 -6.21
N ASP A 191 24.31 11.81 -6.86
CA ASP A 191 24.29 11.71 -8.32
C ASP A 191 22.88 11.94 -8.90
N ARG A 192 22.71 13.11 -9.52
CA ARG A 192 21.45 13.54 -10.14
C ARG A 192 21.16 12.82 -11.46
N SER A 193 22.12 12.08 -12.02
CA SER A 193 21.94 11.33 -13.26
C SER A 193 21.10 10.07 -13.06
N ILE A 194 21.06 9.53 -11.84
CA ILE A 194 20.28 8.33 -11.51
C ILE A 194 18.82 8.72 -11.23
N LYS A 195 17.93 8.53 -12.21
CA LYS A 195 16.51 8.91 -12.11
C LYS A 195 15.66 7.81 -11.49
N SER A 196 16.02 6.55 -11.74
CA SER A 196 15.31 5.38 -11.25
C SER A 196 16.22 4.15 -11.23
N LEU A 197 15.67 2.99 -10.84
CA LEU A 197 16.40 1.71 -10.90
C LEU A 197 16.86 1.31 -12.32
N ARG A 198 16.30 1.91 -13.40
CA ARG A 198 16.70 1.65 -14.79
C ARG A 198 18.10 2.20 -15.09
N ASP A 199 18.52 3.25 -14.38
CA ASP A 199 19.81 3.92 -14.60
C ASP A 199 20.95 3.26 -13.82
N LEU A 200 20.63 2.28 -12.96
CA LEU A 200 21.63 1.57 -12.17
C LEU A 200 22.53 0.68 -13.05
N LYS A 201 23.83 0.76 -12.79
CA LYS A 201 24.91 0.05 -13.49
C LYS A 201 25.79 -0.68 -12.49
N PRO A 202 26.60 -1.67 -12.91
CA PRO A 202 27.55 -2.35 -12.03
C PRO A 202 28.48 -1.38 -11.26
N SER A 203 28.84 -0.24 -11.86
CA SER A 203 29.63 0.81 -11.20
C SER A 203 28.99 1.38 -9.94
N HIS A 204 27.66 1.29 -9.77
CA HIS A 204 26.94 1.80 -8.59
C HIS A 204 26.86 0.79 -7.44
N ILE A 205 27.35 -0.44 -7.60
CA ILE A 205 27.32 -1.46 -6.53
C ILE A 205 27.97 -0.95 -5.22
N PRO A 206 29.15 -0.27 -5.23
CA PRO A 206 29.74 0.29 -4.02
C PRO A 206 28.82 1.28 -3.29
N LEU A 207 28.18 2.19 -4.03
CA LEU A 207 27.19 3.13 -3.50
C LEU A 207 26.04 2.39 -2.80
N LEU A 208 25.42 1.41 -3.47
CA LEU A 208 24.28 0.66 -2.91
C LEU A 208 24.66 -0.13 -1.66
N LYS A 209 25.84 -0.77 -1.64
CA LYS A 209 26.36 -1.48 -0.47
C LYS A 209 26.64 -0.52 0.70
N ASN A 210 27.18 0.67 0.41
CA ASN A 210 27.42 1.71 1.41
C ASN A 210 26.10 2.25 2.00
N ILE A 211 25.07 2.48 1.17
CA ILE A 211 23.73 2.85 1.64
C ILE A 211 23.20 1.81 2.63
N ARG A 212 23.28 0.52 2.29
CA ARG A 212 22.83 -0.57 3.17
C ARG A 212 23.56 -0.55 4.52
N GLU A 213 24.88 -0.41 4.50
CA GLU A 213 25.70 -0.36 5.71
C GLU A 213 25.35 0.85 6.59
N LYS A 214 25.32 2.06 6.01
CA LYS A 214 25.06 3.29 6.77
C LYS A 214 23.62 3.39 7.26
N ALA A 215 22.66 2.88 6.50
CA ALA A 215 21.28 2.77 6.96
C ALA A 215 21.16 1.90 8.22
N ALA A 216 21.79 0.73 8.23
CA ALA A 216 21.81 -0.15 9.39
C ALA A 216 22.52 0.49 10.59
N ALA A 217 23.68 1.13 10.36
CA ALA A 217 24.43 1.82 11.40
C ALA A 217 23.62 2.96 12.04
N GLU A 218 22.98 3.81 11.23
CA GLU A 218 22.19 4.94 11.75
C GLU A 218 20.91 4.47 12.45
N ALA A 219 20.23 3.45 11.92
CA ALA A 219 19.04 2.89 12.57
C ALA A 219 19.38 2.28 13.94
N ASN A 220 20.49 1.54 14.04
CA ASN A 220 20.94 0.97 15.29
C ASN A 220 21.37 2.06 16.29
N ARG A 221 22.21 3.00 15.84
CA ARG A 221 22.76 4.06 16.69
C ARG A 221 21.67 4.97 17.28
N ARG A 222 20.61 5.26 16.52
CA ARG A 222 19.56 6.19 16.93
C ARG A 222 18.37 5.53 17.61
N PHE A 223 18.01 4.32 17.17
CA PHE A 223 16.76 3.67 17.56
C PHE A 223 16.94 2.26 18.11
N GLY A 224 18.16 1.75 18.22
CA GLY A 224 18.41 0.38 18.67
C GLY A 224 17.90 -0.70 17.70
N VAL A 225 17.57 -0.31 16.46
CA VAL A 225 17.04 -1.22 15.45
C VAL A 225 18.19 -1.95 14.76
N ASP A 226 18.19 -3.27 14.88
CA ASP A 226 19.18 -4.14 14.24
C ASP A 226 19.01 -4.19 12.71
N ALA A 227 20.10 -4.46 11.99
CA ALA A 227 20.10 -4.59 10.53
C ALA A 227 19.07 -5.64 10.04
N GLY A 228 18.92 -6.76 10.74
CA GLY A 228 17.96 -7.81 10.42
C GLY A 228 16.48 -7.42 10.64
N LYS A 229 16.23 -6.25 11.20
CA LYS A 229 14.88 -5.67 11.37
C LYS A 229 14.59 -4.56 10.36
N LEU A 230 15.46 -4.33 9.38
CA LEU A 230 15.24 -3.34 8.33
C LEU A 230 14.86 -4.01 7.01
N ARG A 231 13.96 -3.36 6.27
CA ARG A 231 13.64 -3.65 4.88
C ARG A 231 14.05 -2.45 4.05
N LEU A 232 14.99 -2.65 3.12
CA LEU A 232 15.46 -1.61 2.21
C LEU A 232 14.95 -1.89 0.79
N PHE A 233 14.30 -0.91 0.18
CA PHE A 233 13.72 -1.09 -1.15
C PHE A 233 13.63 0.22 -1.95
N VAL A 234 13.48 0.09 -3.27
CA VAL A 234 13.33 1.17 -4.23
C VAL A 234 11.98 1.02 -4.94
N HIS A 235 11.30 2.13 -5.21
CA HIS A 235 10.07 2.11 -5.99
C HIS A 235 10.30 2.07 -7.50
N TYR A 236 9.43 1.37 -8.22
CA TYR A 236 9.28 1.52 -9.67
C TYR A 236 7.81 1.38 -10.11
N HIS A 237 7.17 2.42 -10.68
CA HIS A 237 7.70 3.79 -10.86
C HIS A 237 7.84 4.53 -9.52
N PRO A 238 8.88 5.37 -9.35
CA PRO A 238 9.00 6.22 -8.17
C PRO A 238 8.02 7.41 -8.23
N THR A 239 7.67 7.96 -7.06
CA THR A 239 6.82 9.18 -6.99
C THR A 239 7.53 10.41 -7.57
N TYR A 240 8.87 10.42 -7.57
CA TYR A 240 9.71 11.45 -8.16
C TYR A 240 10.98 10.81 -8.74
N TYR A 241 11.44 11.31 -9.88
CA TYR A 241 12.57 10.73 -10.63
C TYR A 241 13.92 11.31 -10.18
N HIS A 242 14.30 10.95 -8.96
CA HIS A 242 15.63 11.07 -8.40
C HIS A 242 15.84 9.83 -7.53
N PHE A 243 16.90 9.06 -7.76
CA PHE A 243 17.05 7.76 -7.12
C PHE A 243 17.07 7.89 -5.58
N HIS A 244 16.25 7.08 -4.94
CA HIS A 244 16.11 7.05 -3.49
C HIS A 244 15.81 5.65 -2.99
N VAL A 245 16.23 5.37 -1.76
CA VAL A 245 16.02 4.09 -1.09
C VAL A 245 15.16 4.32 0.14
N HIS A 246 14.07 3.57 0.25
CA HIS A 246 13.24 3.50 1.44
C HIS A 246 13.85 2.53 2.45
N ILE A 247 13.95 2.94 3.71
CA ILE A 247 14.51 2.15 4.80
C ILE A 247 13.43 2.09 5.88
N VAL A 248 12.80 0.92 6.06
CA VAL A 248 11.68 0.78 7.00
C VAL A 248 11.92 -0.35 7.99
N HIS A 249 11.33 -0.26 9.17
CA HIS A 249 11.29 -1.40 10.08
C HIS A 249 10.43 -2.54 9.49
N ILE A 250 10.80 -3.80 9.69
CA ILE A 250 10.06 -4.96 9.13
C ILE A 250 8.62 -5.09 9.67
N ARG A 251 8.33 -4.43 10.80
CA ARG A 251 6.99 -4.34 11.41
C ARG A 251 6.21 -3.10 10.98
N HIS A 252 6.78 -2.25 10.12
CA HIS A 252 6.03 -1.13 9.57
C HIS A 252 4.85 -1.68 8.78
N ASP A 253 3.65 -1.13 9.01
CA ASP A 253 2.45 -1.53 8.30
C ASP A 253 2.67 -1.44 6.79
N ASN A 254 2.29 -2.49 6.05
CA ASN A 254 2.55 -2.56 4.63
C ASN A 254 1.73 -1.50 3.88
N LEU A 255 2.37 -0.36 3.58
CA LEU A 255 1.81 0.65 2.69
C LEU A 255 1.79 0.14 1.25
N PHE A 256 0.93 0.69 0.39
CA PHE A 256 0.89 0.38 -1.04
C PHE A 256 2.25 0.48 -1.75
N GLY A 257 3.18 1.31 -1.24
CA GLY A 257 4.55 1.39 -1.76
C GLY A 257 5.38 0.12 -1.57
N GLN A 258 5.05 -0.73 -0.60
CA GLN A 258 5.86 -1.88 -0.18
C GLN A 258 5.49 -3.20 -0.89
N VAL A 259 4.47 -3.18 -1.76
CA VAL A 259 3.96 -4.40 -2.41
C VAL A 259 4.82 -4.81 -3.61
N ALA A 260 4.80 -6.10 -3.94
CA ALA A 260 5.41 -6.61 -5.16
C ALA A 260 4.80 -5.92 -6.40
N GLY A 261 5.65 -5.56 -7.36
CA GLY A 261 5.26 -4.73 -8.50
C GLY A 261 5.27 -3.22 -8.22
N GLN A 262 5.73 -2.81 -7.02
CA GLN A 262 6.04 -1.42 -6.70
C GLN A 262 7.40 -1.34 -6.00
N ALA A 263 7.62 -2.14 -4.95
CA ALA A 263 8.88 -2.23 -4.23
C ALA A 263 9.84 -3.26 -4.84
N HIS A 264 11.10 -2.88 -4.95
CA HIS A 264 12.22 -3.73 -5.33
C HIS A 264 13.28 -3.71 -4.22
N LEU A 265 13.59 -4.86 -3.61
CA LEU A 265 14.55 -4.93 -2.52
C LEU A 265 15.94 -4.46 -2.98
N LEU A 266 16.63 -3.68 -2.14
CA LEU A 266 17.95 -3.16 -2.48
C LEU A 266 18.95 -4.28 -2.77
N ASP A 267 18.91 -5.37 -1.99
CA ASP A 267 19.81 -6.52 -2.17
C ASP A 267 19.52 -7.30 -3.46
N ASP A 268 18.25 -7.36 -3.90
CA ASP A 268 17.89 -7.95 -5.19
C ASP A 268 18.44 -7.11 -6.34
N LEU A 269 18.37 -5.78 -6.22
CA LEU A 269 18.96 -4.87 -7.22
C LEU A 269 20.48 -5.02 -7.27
N ILE A 270 21.16 -5.10 -6.13
CA ILE A 270 22.61 -5.35 -6.06
C ILE A 270 22.94 -6.68 -6.74
N SER A 271 22.20 -7.75 -6.43
CA SER A 271 22.40 -9.07 -7.02
C SER A 271 22.21 -9.05 -8.55
N LEU A 272 21.18 -8.35 -9.04
CA LEU A 272 20.96 -8.19 -10.49
C LEU A 272 22.07 -7.38 -11.18
N LEU A 273 22.68 -6.43 -10.49
CA LEU A 273 23.83 -5.68 -10.99
C LEU A 273 25.10 -6.51 -10.99
N GLU A 274 25.33 -7.36 -9.98
CA GLU A 274 26.46 -8.30 -9.94
C GLU A 274 26.37 -9.35 -11.04
N LEU A 275 25.15 -9.75 -11.42
CA LEU A 275 24.88 -10.65 -12.55
C LEU A 275 24.84 -9.95 -13.92
N SER A 276 24.95 -8.62 -13.94
CA SER A 276 24.94 -7.86 -15.19
C SER A 276 26.25 -8.07 -15.98
N PRO A 277 26.19 -7.99 -17.32
CA PRO A 277 27.41 -8.08 -18.11
C PRO A 277 28.36 -6.93 -17.75
N ALA A 278 29.67 -7.20 -17.82
CA ALA A 278 30.70 -6.19 -17.60
C ALA A 278 30.63 -5.07 -18.65
N ASP A 279 30.31 -5.44 -19.90
CA ASP A 279 30.13 -4.53 -21.02
C ASP A 279 28.66 -4.45 -21.45
N GLY A 280 28.15 -3.24 -21.64
CA GLY A 280 26.80 -2.97 -22.14
C GLY A 280 25.76 -2.65 -21.06
N PRO A 281 24.45 -2.68 -21.40
CA PRO A 281 23.39 -2.30 -20.48
C PRO A 281 23.21 -3.34 -19.37
N SER A 282 22.95 -2.86 -18.14
CA SER A 282 22.68 -3.72 -16.99
C SER A 282 21.43 -4.57 -17.19
N LEU A 283 21.30 -5.65 -16.41
CA LEU A 283 20.06 -6.44 -16.38
C LEU A 283 18.87 -5.58 -15.97
N LEU A 284 19.06 -4.57 -15.10
CA LEU A 284 18.01 -3.62 -14.75
C LEU A 284 17.57 -2.77 -15.94
N ALA A 285 18.50 -2.32 -16.78
CA ALA A 285 18.15 -1.61 -18.01
C ALA A 285 17.40 -2.50 -19.02
N ARG A 286 17.74 -3.80 -19.10
CA ARG A 286 17.17 -4.74 -20.08
C ARG A 286 15.88 -5.44 -19.64
N LYS A 287 15.70 -5.61 -18.34
CA LYS A 287 14.59 -6.38 -17.77
C LYS A 287 13.25 -5.73 -18.09
N SER A 288 12.23 -6.56 -18.30
CA SER A 288 10.84 -6.08 -18.28
C SER A 288 10.37 -5.92 -16.83
N PHE A 289 9.80 -4.75 -16.53
CA PHE A 289 9.17 -4.48 -15.23
C PHE A 289 7.66 -4.64 -15.32
N THR A 290 7.08 -5.16 -14.25
CA THR A 290 5.63 -5.31 -14.11
C THR A 290 5.20 -4.53 -12.89
N TYR A 291 4.31 -3.56 -13.09
CA TYR A 291 3.87 -2.65 -12.04
C TYR A 291 2.42 -2.21 -12.27
N THR A 292 1.83 -1.51 -11.30
CA THR A 292 0.47 -0.98 -11.42
C THR A 292 0.48 0.49 -11.80
N LEU A 293 -0.35 0.90 -12.76
CA LEU A 293 -0.65 2.31 -13.02
C LEU A 293 -2.14 2.56 -12.85
N GLY A 294 -2.47 3.70 -12.25
CA GLY A 294 -3.83 4.20 -12.27
C GLY A 294 -4.16 4.90 -13.59
N VAL A 295 -5.42 4.86 -14.00
CA VAL A 295 -5.88 5.40 -15.30
C VAL A 295 -5.57 6.89 -15.49
N GLU A 296 -5.64 7.69 -14.43
CA GLU A 296 -5.24 9.11 -14.45
C GLU A 296 -3.72 9.37 -14.51
N HIS A 297 -2.87 8.34 -14.37
CA HIS A 297 -1.43 8.54 -14.44
C HIS A 297 -1.02 8.90 -15.87
N ARG A 298 -0.16 9.92 -16.06
CA ARG A 298 0.21 10.42 -17.40
C ARG A 298 0.87 9.38 -18.32
N LEU A 299 1.54 8.38 -17.76
CA LEU A 299 2.07 7.24 -18.53
C LEU A 299 0.98 6.26 -19.00
N PHE A 300 -0.16 6.18 -18.32
CA PHE A 300 -1.19 5.18 -18.62
C PHE A 300 -1.66 5.19 -20.08
N PRO A 301 -2.06 6.33 -20.68
CA PRO A 301 -2.47 6.35 -22.09
C PRO A 301 -1.33 5.96 -23.05
N LEU A 302 -0.08 6.30 -22.71
CA LEU A 302 1.10 5.91 -23.52
C LEU A 302 1.31 4.39 -23.48
N MET A 303 1.22 3.80 -22.28
CA MET A 303 1.34 2.36 -22.07
C MET A 303 0.22 1.59 -22.75
N LEU A 304 -1.01 2.12 -22.71
CA LEU A 304 -2.16 1.52 -23.37
C LEU A 304 -1.96 1.49 -24.88
N LYS A 305 -1.55 2.62 -25.48
CA LYS A 305 -1.26 2.72 -26.92
C LYS A 305 -0.15 1.76 -27.36
N ALA A 306 0.83 1.49 -26.49
CA ALA A 306 1.91 0.54 -26.76
C ALA A 306 1.55 -0.93 -26.52
N GLY A 307 0.32 -1.24 -26.09
CA GLY A 307 -0.08 -2.61 -25.75
C GLY A 307 0.63 -3.17 -24.52
N ALA A 308 1.16 -2.30 -23.65
CA ALA A 308 1.88 -2.69 -22.44
C ALA A 308 0.94 -2.94 -21.25
N VAL A 309 -0.31 -2.48 -21.31
CA VAL A 309 -1.34 -2.73 -20.29
C VAL A 309 -1.86 -4.17 -20.44
N LEU A 310 -1.84 -4.95 -19.36
CA LEU A 310 -2.32 -6.33 -19.35
C LEU A 310 -3.84 -6.39 -19.20
N GLY A 311 -4.50 -7.26 -19.95
CA GLY A 311 -5.95 -7.49 -19.91
C GLY A 311 -6.57 -7.61 -21.31
N SER A 312 -7.90 -7.81 -21.37
CA SER A 312 -8.68 -7.68 -22.61
C SER A 312 -8.47 -6.29 -23.25
N PRO A 313 -8.67 -6.10 -24.56
CA PRO A 313 -8.43 -4.81 -25.21
C PRO A 313 -9.28 -3.71 -24.58
N ILE A 314 -8.64 -2.90 -23.75
CA ILE A 314 -9.24 -1.71 -23.12
C ILE A 314 -9.14 -0.59 -24.16
N THR A 315 -10.27 -0.05 -24.61
CA THR A 315 -10.22 1.22 -25.36
C THR A 315 -10.05 2.38 -24.37
N ILE A 316 -9.43 3.49 -24.78
CA ILE A 316 -9.31 4.70 -23.92
C ILE A 316 -10.71 5.12 -23.43
N THR A 317 -11.71 4.99 -24.29
CA THR A 317 -13.12 5.22 -23.98
C THR A 317 -13.69 4.25 -22.93
N ASP A 318 -13.24 3.00 -22.87
CA ASP A 318 -13.66 2.05 -21.81
C ASP A 318 -12.99 2.34 -20.46
N ALA A 319 -11.73 2.81 -20.47
CA ALA A 319 -11.02 3.21 -19.26
C ALA A 319 -11.59 4.52 -18.67
N GLU A 320 -12.03 5.44 -19.53
CA GLU A 320 -12.71 6.67 -19.12
C GLU A 320 -14.18 6.42 -18.74
N ALA A 321 -14.89 5.50 -19.42
CA ALA A 321 -16.29 5.16 -19.10
C ALA A 321 -16.45 4.30 -17.84
N LYS A 322 -15.46 3.47 -17.47
CA LYS A 322 -15.44 2.73 -16.19
C LYS A 322 -15.12 3.59 -14.97
N ALA A 323 -14.85 4.88 -15.17
CA ALA A 323 -14.81 5.86 -14.09
C ALA A 323 -16.22 6.28 -13.59
N GLU A 324 -17.29 5.81 -14.26
CA GLU A 324 -18.67 5.88 -13.75
C GLU A 324 -19.06 4.58 -13.00
N PRO A 325 -19.93 4.66 -11.98
CA PRO A 325 -19.86 3.79 -10.82
C PRO A 325 -20.19 2.32 -11.10
N ILE A 326 -19.45 1.45 -10.40
CA ILE A 326 -19.77 0.04 -10.23
C ILE A 326 -21.20 -0.03 -9.67
N SER A 327 -22.14 -0.43 -10.51
CA SER A 327 -23.50 -0.77 -10.13
C SER A 327 -23.44 -1.78 -8.99
N ALA A 328 -24.04 -1.43 -7.85
CA ALA A 328 -24.19 -2.30 -6.70
C ALA A 328 -25.09 -3.49 -7.06
N THR A 329 -24.48 -4.56 -7.58
CA THR A 329 -25.06 -5.89 -7.51
C THR A 329 -24.16 -6.72 -6.61
N PRO A 330 -24.65 -7.26 -5.48
CA PRO A 330 -23.82 -8.08 -4.61
C PRO A 330 -23.39 -9.32 -5.38
N VAL A 331 -22.09 -9.41 -5.71
CA VAL A 331 -21.48 -10.65 -6.17
C VAL A 331 -21.31 -11.55 -4.96
N ASN A 332 -22.39 -12.20 -4.55
CA ASN A 332 -22.27 -13.48 -3.85
C ASN A 332 -22.01 -14.53 -4.95
N PRO A 333 -20.82 -15.13 -5.05
CA PRO A 333 -20.75 -16.45 -5.62
C PRO A 333 -21.48 -17.34 -4.62
N ALA A 334 -22.73 -17.72 -4.94
CA ALA A 334 -23.35 -18.87 -4.31
C ALA A 334 -22.40 -20.04 -4.57
N VAL A 335 -21.59 -20.39 -3.58
CA VAL A 335 -20.87 -21.65 -3.55
C VAL A 335 -21.97 -22.70 -3.45
N SER A 336 -22.32 -23.30 -4.59
CA SER A 336 -23.08 -24.52 -4.65
C SER A 336 -22.30 -25.57 -3.85
N THR A 337 -22.78 -25.87 -2.65
CA THR A 337 -22.33 -27.00 -1.86
C THR A 337 -22.55 -28.27 -2.70
N PRO A 338 -21.53 -29.13 -2.87
CA PRO A 338 -21.76 -30.47 -3.40
C PRO A 338 -22.66 -31.20 -2.40
N SER A 339 -23.77 -31.75 -2.89
CA SER A 339 -24.54 -32.76 -2.17
C SER A 339 -23.61 -33.95 -1.90
N LEU A 340 -23.10 -34.05 -0.68
CA LEU A 340 -22.52 -35.28 -0.16
C LEU A 340 -23.69 -36.23 0.09
N GLY A 341 -23.77 -37.25 -0.76
CA GLY A 341 -24.71 -38.35 -0.64
C GLY A 341 -24.62 -39.00 0.73
N ALA A 342 -25.78 -39.44 1.21
CA ALA A 342 -25.94 -40.16 2.46
C ALA A 342 -24.96 -41.35 2.54
N ALA A 343 -24.09 -41.33 3.55
CA ALA A 343 -23.38 -42.52 3.99
C ALA A 343 -24.33 -43.30 4.92
N GLU A 344 -24.62 -44.55 4.56
CA GLU A 344 -25.35 -45.52 5.37
C GLU A 344 -24.64 -45.81 6.71
N PRO A 345 -25.37 -46.19 7.77
CA PRO A 345 -24.78 -46.46 9.08
C PRO A 345 -24.00 -47.77 9.05
N ALA A 346 -22.75 -47.73 9.52
CA ALA A 346 -21.94 -48.93 9.76
C ALA A 346 -22.50 -49.69 10.96
N THR A 347 -22.90 -50.94 10.74
CA THR A 347 -23.24 -51.93 11.76
C THR A 347 -21.98 -52.59 12.34
N ASP A 348 -21.89 -52.51 13.67
CA ASP A 348 -21.34 -53.46 14.64
C ASP A 348 -20.42 -54.64 14.24
N LEU A 349 -19.37 -54.74 15.08
CA LEU A 349 -18.68 -55.93 15.61
C LEU A 349 -17.66 -56.67 14.74
N GLU A 350 -16.38 -56.60 15.15
CA GLU A 350 -15.68 -57.77 15.71
C GLU A 350 -14.38 -57.37 16.44
N VAL A 351 -14.21 -57.89 17.64
CA VAL A 351 -13.02 -57.77 18.52
C VAL A 351 -12.05 -58.91 18.21
N PRO A 352 -10.72 -58.69 18.29
CA PRO A 352 -9.85 -59.78 18.70
C PRO A 352 -8.94 -59.41 19.90
N GLU A 353 -9.27 -60.05 21.00
CA GLU A 353 -8.42 -60.88 21.87
C GLU A 353 -7.03 -60.39 22.30
N ALA A 354 -6.91 -60.21 23.62
CA ALA A 354 -5.71 -59.88 24.36
C ALA A 354 -4.65 -61.00 24.33
N LYS A 355 -3.39 -60.64 24.08
CA LYS A 355 -2.21 -61.41 24.50
C LYS A 355 -1.44 -60.66 25.58
N ARG A 356 -1.31 -61.35 26.72
CA ARG A 356 -0.63 -60.99 27.98
C ARG A 356 0.89 -60.78 27.80
N PRO A 357 1.55 -60.11 28.78
CA PRO A 357 2.90 -59.57 28.62
C PRO A 357 3.99 -60.59 28.96
N ARG A 358 5.22 -60.32 28.49
CA ARG A 358 6.43 -60.92 29.05
C ARG A 358 7.53 -59.85 29.20
N ILE A 359 7.88 -59.67 30.48
CA ILE A 359 9.12 -59.21 31.14
C ILE A 359 9.69 -57.87 30.71
#